data_AF-A0A2N1DSB6-F1
#
_entry.id   AF-A0A2N1DSB6-F1
#
_cell.length_a   1.000
_cell.length_b   1.000
_cell.length_c   1.000
_cell.angle_alpha   90.00
_cell.angle_beta   90.00
_cell.angle_gamma   90.00
#
_symmetry.space_group_name_H-M   'P 1'
#
loop_
_entity.id
_entity.type
_entity.pdbx_description
1 polymer ?
#
loop_
_entity_poly.entity_id
_entity_poly.type
_entity_poly.pdbx_seq_one_letter_code
_entity_poly.pdbx_strand_id
1 'polypeptide(L)' 'MKSPFLNAVAESMRVKFYAEKTIKAYIYWIKSYIYFNNKKHPFECHNAEVEAFLSYLANSKKVAPKTQALALNA' A
#
# COMPACT_ATOMS: atom_id res chain seq x y z
N MET A 1 6.64 -1.53 13.91
CA MET A 1 6.63 -2.66 12.94
C MET A 1 8.03 -3.24 12.82
N LYS A 2 8.18 -4.51 12.41
CA LYS A 2 9.51 -5.13 12.20
C LYS A 2 10.21 -4.72 10.89
N SER A 3 9.52 -4.06 9.94
CA SER A 3 10.10 -3.63 8.66
C SER A 3 10.70 -2.22 8.77
N PRO A 4 12.01 -2.04 8.54
CA PRO A 4 12.63 -0.70 8.49
C PRO A 4 12.01 0.20 7.42
N PHE A 5 11.68 -0.36 6.25
CA PHE A 5 11.03 0.36 5.16
C PHE A 5 9.67 0.94 5.57
N LEU A 6 8.77 0.13 6.12
CA LEU A 6 7.45 0.61 6.53
C LEU A 6 7.52 1.62 7.68
N ASN A 7 8.51 1.51 8.57
CA ASN A 7 8.73 2.51 9.61
C ASN A 7 9.19 3.84 8.98
N ALA A 8 10.11 3.82 8.01
CA ALA A 8 10.58 5.02 7.31
C ALA A 8 9.45 5.71 6.52
N VAL A 9 8.58 4.95 5.86
CA VAL A 9 7.38 5.50 5.19
C VAL A 9 6.45 6.17 6.21
N ALA A 10 6.16 5.51 7.32
CA ALA A 10 5.29 6.07 8.36
C ALA A 10 5.87 7.38 8.94
N GLU A 11 7.17 7.43 9.23
CA GLU A 11 7.83 8.66 9.71
C GLU A 11 7.78 9.78 8.67
N SER A 12 8.04 9.46 7.39
CA SER A 12 7.91 10.45 6.30
C SER A 12 6.50 11.05 6.22
N MET A 13 5.46 10.23 6.42
CA MET A 13 4.08 10.72 6.48
C MET A 13 3.80 11.56 7.74
N ARG A 14 4.37 11.22 8.90
CA ARG A 14 4.24 12.01 10.13
C ARG A 14 4.85 13.40 9.97
N VAL A 15 6.02 13.49 9.35
CA VAL A 15 6.69 14.78 9.04
C VAL A 15 5.83 15.65 8.12
N LYS A 16 5.03 15.02 7.25
CA LYS A 16 4.05 15.69 6.38
C LYS A 16 2.69 15.95 7.06
N PHE A 17 2.58 15.75 8.38
CA PHE A 17 1.37 15.98 9.17
C PHE A 17 0.14 15.19 8.70
N TYR A 18 0.34 14.01 8.11
CA TYR A 18 -0.79 13.12 7.83
C TYR A 18 -1.47 12.69 9.15
N ALA A 19 -2.79 12.64 9.14
CA ALA A 19 -3.55 12.11 10.27
C ALA A 19 -3.15 10.64 10.54
N GLU A 20 -3.01 10.25 11.80
CA GLU A 20 -2.58 8.90 12.20
C GLU A 20 -3.46 7.79 11.59
N LYS A 21 -4.76 8.05 11.41
CA LYS A 21 -5.68 7.14 10.72
C LYS A 21 -5.30 6.90 9.25
N THR A 22 -4.83 7.93 8.56
CA THR A 22 -4.38 7.85 7.16
C THR A 22 -3.07 7.09 7.07
N ILE A 23 -2.13 7.35 7.99
CA ILE A 23 -0.86 6.62 8.06
C ILE A 23 -1.12 5.12 8.25
N LYS A 24 -1.98 4.75 9.20
CA LYS A 24 -2.35 3.33 9.42
C LYS A 24 -2.97 2.69 8.18
N ALA A 25 -3.87 3.40 7.50
CA ALA A 25 -4.51 2.90 6.28
C ALA A 25 -3.51 2.72 5.14
N TYR A 26 -2.61 3.69 4.93
CA TYR A 26 -1.65 3.64 3.83
C TYR A 26 -0.61 2.55 4.08
N ILE A 27 -0.07 2.48 5.29
CA ILE A 27 0.87 1.40 5.67
C ILE A 27 0.25 0.01 5.50
N TYR A 28 -1.04 -0.15 5.78
CA TYR A 28 -1.74 -1.40 5.52
C TYR A 28 -1.72 -1.78 4.03
N TRP A 29 -2.05 -0.84 3.15
CA TRP A 29 -2.08 -1.07 1.71
C TRP A 29 -0.69 -1.26 1.09
N ILE A 30 0.29 -0.43 1.47
CA ILE A 30 1.69 -0.57 1.05
C ILE A 30 2.22 -1.95 1.46
N LYS A 31 1.94 -2.39 2.70
CA LYS A 31 2.30 -3.75 3.13
C LYS A 31 1.59 -4.81 2.28
N SER A 32 0.29 -4.69 2.06
CA SER A 32 -0.47 -5.64 1.24
C SER A 32 0.10 -5.76 -0.18
N TYR A 33 0.46 -4.63 -0.80
CA TYR A 33 1.10 -4.56 -2.11
C TYR A 33 2.47 -5.27 -2.14
N ILE A 34 3.31 -5.04 -1.13
CA ILE A 34 4.62 -5.73 -1.01
C ILE A 34 4.44 -7.24 -0.91
N TYR A 35 3.47 -7.71 -0.11
CA TYR A 35 3.23 -9.15 0.04
C TYR A 35 2.65 -9.78 -1.23
N PHE A 36 1.78 -9.06 -1.94
CA PHE A 36 1.27 -9.50 -3.25
C PHE A 36 2.42 -9.70 -4.25
N ASN A 37 3.40 -8.80 -4.27
CA ASN A 37 4.59 -8.90 -5.11
C ASN A 37 5.71 -9.74 -4.48
N ASN A 38 5.39 -10.75 -3.68
CA ASN A 38 6.35 -11.70 -3.10
C ASN A 38 7.48 -11.05 -2.28
N LYS A 39 7.17 -9.95 -1.57
CA LYS A 39 8.14 -9.15 -0.80
C LYS A 39 9.21 -8.45 -1.64
N LYS A 40 9.00 -8.30 -2.95
CA LYS A 40 9.83 -7.45 -3.80
C LYS A 40 9.78 -6.00 -3.29
N HIS A 41 10.90 -5.29 -3.37
CA HIS A 41 10.94 -3.90 -2.92
C HIS A 41 10.10 -3.03 -3.88
N PRO A 42 9.23 -2.12 -3.39
CA PRO A 42 8.35 -1.32 -4.26
C PRO A 42 9.06 -0.51 -5.34
N PHE A 43 10.33 -0.15 -5.13
CA PHE A 43 11.16 0.50 -6.15
C PHE A 43 11.35 -0.34 -7.43
N GLU A 44 11.26 -1.66 -7.32
CA GLU A 44 11.39 -2.58 -8.46
C GLU A 44 10.03 -2.95 -9.08
N CYS A 45 8.95 -2.35 -8.60
CA CYS A 45 7.59 -2.56 -9.07
C CYS A 45 7.07 -1.26 -9.69
N HIS A 46 6.47 -1.35 -10.86
CA HIS A 46 5.99 -0.22 -11.63
C HIS A 46 4.50 -0.40 -11.95
N ASN A 47 4.03 0.24 -13.01
CA ASN A 47 2.60 0.27 -13.36
C ASN A 47 1.99 -1.13 -13.51
N ALA A 48 2.73 -2.09 -14.07
CA ALA A 48 2.22 -3.44 -14.28
C ALA A 48 1.88 -4.14 -12.96
N GLU A 49 2.75 -4.04 -11.96
CA GLU A 49 2.50 -4.62 -10.63
C GLU A 49 1.36 -3.91 -9.89
N VAL A 50 1.23 -2.58 -10.06
CA VAL A 50 0.12 -1.80 -9.50
C VAL A 50 -1.20 -2.24 -10.12
N GLU A 51 -1.29 -2.31 -11.45
CA GLU A 51 -2.50 -2.75 -12.16
C GLU A 51 -2.89 -4.20 -11.80
N ALA A 52 -1.91 -5.09 -11.69
CA ALA A 52 -2.13 -6.47 -11.27
C ALA A 52 -2.66 -6.54 -9.82
N PHE A 53 -2.10 -5.74 -8.92
CA PHE A 53 -2.56 -5.67 -7.53
C PHE A 53 -3.99 -5.12 -7.41
N LEU A 54 -4.30 -4.03 -8.11
CA LEU A 54 -5.65 -3.47 -8.12
C LEU A 54 -6.66 -4.44 -8.75
N SER A 55 -6.28 -5.13 -9.83
CA SER A 55 -7.10 -6.18 -10.44
C SER A 55 -7.35 -7.34 -9.47
N TYR A 56 -6.33 -7.75 -8.71
CA TYR A 56 -6.48 -8.75 -7.65
C TYR A 56 -7.45 -8.29 -6.55
N LEU A 57 -7.35 -7.03 -6.12
CA LEU A 57 -8.26 -6.48 -5.11
C LEU A 57 -9.71 -6.50 -5.60
N ALA A 58 -9.96 -6.11 -6.85
CA ALA A 58 -11.31 -6.10 -7.41
C ALA A 58 -11.85 -7.50 -7.68
N ASN A 59 -11.07 -8.35 -8.37
CA ASN A 59 -11.59 -9.62 -8.89
C ASN A 59 -11.51 -10.75 -7.87
N SER A 60 -10.42 -10.83 -7.11
CA SER A 60 -10.19 -11.92 -6.15
C SER A 60 -10.64 -11.56 -4.74
N LYS A 61 -10.31 -10.35 -4.27
CA LYS A 61 -10.74 -9.90 -2.93
C LYS A 61 -12.13 -9.26 -2.91
N LYS A 62 -12.70 -8.93 -4.07
CA LYS A 62 -14.04 -8.33 -4.22
C LYS A 62 -14.24 -7.09 -3.33
N VAL A 63 -13.20 -6.26 -3.21
CA VAL A 63 -13.30 -5.03 -2.40
C VAL A 63 -14.16 -3.99 -3.11
N ALA A 64 -14.80 -3.11 -2.34
CA ALA A 64 -15.56 -2.00 -2.90
C ALA A 64 -14.64 -1.03 -3.67
N PRO A 65 -15.14 -0.31 -4.71
CA PRO A 65 -14.33 0.63 -5.49
C PRO A 65 -13.61 1.69 -4.65
N LYS A 66 -14.28 2.24 -3.61
CA LYS A 66 -13.65 3.21 -2.70
C LYS A 66 -12.51 2.61 -1.87
N THR A 67 -12.59 1.32 -1.55
CA THR A 67 -11.53 0.59 -0.85
C THR A 67 -10.32 0.36 -1.76
N GLN A 68 -10.56 0.01 -3.02
CA GLN A 68 -9.52 -0.08 -4.04
C GLN A 68 -8.85 1.28 -4.29
N ALA A 69 -9.63 2.36 -4.35
CA ALA A 69 -9.10 3.71 -4.50
C ALA A 69 -8.21 4.12 -3.31
N LEU A 70 -8.56 3.72 -2.08
CA LEU A 70 -7.70 3.95 -0.91
C LEU A 70 -6.37 3.19 -1.01
N ALA A 71 -6.37 2.01 -1.63
CA ALA A 71 -5.15 1.25 -1.89
C ALA A 71 -4.27 1.90 -2.98
N LEU A 72 -4.88 2.46 -4.02
CA LEU A 72 -4.17 3.19 -5.08
C LEU A 72 -3.59 4.53 -4.59
N ASN A 73 -4.26 5.20 -3.65
CA ASN A 73 -3.79 6.46 -3.09
C ASN A 73 -2.61 6.31 -2.11
N ALA A 74 -2.37 5.09 -1.62
CA ALA A 74 -1.37 4.77 -0.61
C ALA A 74 0.02 4.57 -1.22
#